data_AF-A0AAV0NVY5-F1
#
_entry.id   AF-A0AAV0NVY5-F1
#
_cell.length_a   1.000
_cell.length_b   1.000
_cell.length_c   1.000
_cell.angle_alpha   90.00
_cell.angle_beta   90.00
_cell.angle_gamma   90.00
#
_symmetry.space_group_name_H-M   'P 1'
#
loop_
_entity.id
_entity.type
_entity.pdbx_description
1 polymer ?
#
loop_
_entity_poly.entity_id
_entity_poly.type
_entity_poly.pdbx_seq_one_letter_code
_entity_poly.pdbx_strand_id
1 'polypeptide(L)'
;MDTEFPGVVMRPPGVEQSYRLQDPTARYASLKANVDMLKLIQVGLTIADREGNLPDLGTGTTFFIWEFNFKDFDVTRDSHAHDSVDLLRRQGIDFEKNTKDGIEAVKFAEVMISSGLVLNDSVSWVTFHSAYDFGYLVKCLTQRPLPDRLTEFLDIVRMFFGDRVYDIKHLMRFVANLFGGLDRTCKTLGVERVTGKSHQAGSDSLATLHAFQKMREKHFNNREDGDVEKYANVLYGLELLPS
;
A
#
# COMPACT_ATOMS: atom_id res chain seq x y z
N MET A 1 -2.03 3.77 3.91
CA MET A 1 -2.78 2.90 2.99
C MET A 1 -2.05 1.59 2.88
N ASP A 2 -2.80 0.49 2.74
CA ASP A 2 -2.29 -0.86 2.53
C ASP A 2 -3.32 -1.66 1.69
N THR A 3 -2.90 -2.74 1.02
CA THR A 3 -3.80 -3.59 0.23
C THR A 3 -3.57 -5.08 0.47
N GLU A 4 -4.65 -5.86 0.38
CA GLU A 4 -4.56 -7.32 0.34
C GLU A 4 -4.94 -7.85 -1.04
N PHE A 5 -4.15 -8.80 -1.53
CA PHE A 5 -4.29 -9.38 -2.86
C PHE A 5 -3.76 -10.83 -2.88
N PRO A 6 -4.09 -11.64 -3.90
CA PRO A 6 -3.88 -13.09 -3.87
C PRO A 6 -2.42 -13.52 -4.16
N GLY A 7 -1.44 -12.71 -3.72
CA GLY A 7 -0.02 -13.00 -3.84
C GLY A 7 0.57 -12.77 -5.24
N VAL A 8 1.57 -13.58 -5.58
CA VAL A 8 2.34 -13.52 -6.82
C VAL A 8 2.33 -14.90 -7.47
N VAL A 9 1.75 -15.00 -8.65
CA VAL A 9 1.61 -16.26 -9.43
C VAL A 9 2.60 -16.27 -10.60
N MET A 10 2.76 -15.14 -11.27
CA MET A 10 3.67 -15.00 -12.41
C MET A 10 5.09 -14.71 -11.91
N ARG A 11 6.04 -15.55 -12.30
CA ARG A 11 7.48 -15.32 -12.11
C ARG A 11 8.16 -15.43 -13.47
N PRO A 12 8.64 -14.32 -14.06
CA PRO A 12 9.26 -14.36 -15.39
C PRO A 12 10.44 -15.35 -15.42
N PRO A 13 10.55 -16.20 -16.46
CA PRO A 13 11.64 -17.16 -16.59
C PRO A 13 13.00 -16.45 -16.69
N GLY A 14 14.02 -17.00 -16.04
CA GLY A 14 15.38 -16.43 -16.00
C GLY A 14 15.65 -15.48 -14.82
N VAL A 15 14.65 -15.22 -13.98
CA VAL A 15 14.76 -14.38 -12.78
C VAL A 15 15.02 -15.25 -11.55
N GLU A 16 16.12 -16.02 -11.57
CA GLU A 16 16.59 -16.80 -10.41
C GLU A 16 17.37 -15.96 -9.39
N GLN A 17 17.61 -14.68 -9.70
CA GLN A 17 18.28 -13.77 -8.80
C GLN A 17 17.33 -13.26 -7.70
N SER A 18 17.85 -13.17 -6.47
CA SER A 18 17.11 -12.60 -5.34
C SER A 18 16.47 -11.27 -5.74
N TYR A 19 15.24 -11.01 -5.27
CA TYR A 19 14.49 -9.77 -5.52
C TYR A 19 15.34 -8.49 -5.37
N ARG A 20 16.34 -8.52 -4.47
CA ARG A 20 17.28 -7.42 -4.20
C ARG A 20 18.27 -7.11 -5.31
N LEU A 21 18.56 -8.05 -6.21
CA LEU A 21 19.54 -7.92 -7.29
C LEU A 21 18.93 -7.49 -8.62
N GLN A 22 17.59 -7.54 -8.73
CA GLN A 22 16.88 -7.13 -9.94
C GLN A 22 16.89 -5.61 -10.08
N ASP A 23 17.08 -5.14 -11.31
CA ASP A 23 16.86 -3.75 -11.70
C ASP A 23 15.38 -3.35 -11.47
N PRO A 24 15.08 -2.09 -11.09
CA PRO A 24 13.72 -1.56 -10.94
C PRO A 24 12.79 -1.91 -12.11
N THR A 25 13.28 -1.88 -13.35
CA THR A 25 12.47 -2.18 -14.54
C THR A 25 12.02 -3.65 -14.56
N ALA A 26 12.90 -4.57 -14.20
CA ALA A 26 12.58 -6.00 -14.13
C ALA A 26 11.58 -6.30 -12.99
N ARG A 27 11.72 -5.62 -11.85
CA ARG A 27 10.75 -5.71 -10.74
C ARG A 27 9.39 -5.18 -11.16
N TYR A 28 9.35 -4.06 -11.86
CA TYR A 28 8.12 -3.49 -12.40
C TYR A 28 7.44 -4.43 -13.39
N ALA A 29 8.19 -5.05 -14.31
CA ALA A 29 7.62 -6.00 -15.27
C ALA A 29 6.95 -7.20 -14.56
N SER A 30 7.58 -7.72 -13.50
CA SER A 30 7.00 -8.78 -12.66
C SER A 30 5.74 -8.31 -11.92
N LEU A 31 5.79 -7.11 -11.32
CA LEU A 31 4.64 -6.50 -10.66
C LEU A 31 3.47 -6.32 -11.63
N LYS A 32 3.72 -5.72 -12.80
CA LYS A 32 2.71 -5.51 -13.84
C LYS A 32 2.05 -6.81 -14.27
N ALA A 33 2.84 -7.85 -14.56
CA ALA A 33 2.30 -9.14 -14.96
C ALA A 33 1.34 -9.73 -13.91
N ASN A 34 1.65 -9.59 -12.62
CA ASN A 34 0.80 -10.07 -11.54
C ASN A 34 -0.41 -9.15 -11.31
N VAL A 35 -0.22 -7.84 -11.22
CA VAL A 35 -1.31 -6.89 -10.97
C VAL A 35 -2.33 -6.92 -12.11
N ASP A 36 -1.91 -7.01 -13.37
CA ASP A 36 -2.84 -7.09 -14.51
C ASP A 36 -3.67 -8.37 -14.49
N MET A 37 -3.06 -9.50 -14.11
CA MET A 37 -3.71 -10.81 -14.07
C MET A 37 -4.62 -11.01 -12.85
N LEU A 38 -4.19 -10.51 -11.69
CA LEU A 38 -4.83 -10.79 -10.40
C LEU A 38 -5.84 -9.71 -10.02
N LYS A 39 -6.64 -9.99 -8.98
CA LYS A 39 -7.69 -9.09 -8.52
C LYS A 39 -7.46 -8.69 -7.06
N LEU A 40 -7.77 -7.44 -6.78
CA LEU A 40 -7.68 -6.83 -5.45
C LEU A 40 -8.71 -7.47 -4.51
N ILE A 41 -8.33 -7.72 -3.25
CA ILE A 41 -9.21 -8.34 -2.23
C ILE A 41 -9.64 -7.29 -1.21
N GLN A 42 -8.69 -6.50 -0.69
CA GLN A 42 -8.97 -5.41 0.24
C GLN A 42 -8.14 -4.16 -0.03
N VAL A 43 -8.69 -3.00 0.35
CA VAL A 43 -7.96 -1.73 0.49
C VAL A 43 -8.22 -1.17 1.88
N GLY A 44 -7.14 -0.78 2.56
CA GLY A 44 -7.19 -0.14 3.86
C GLY A 44 -6.83 1.33 3.77
N LEU A 45 -7.74 2.20 4.20
CA LEU A 45 -7.51 3.64 4.28
C LEU A 45 -7.66 4.09 5.73
N THR A 46 -6.58 4.61 6.28
CA THR A 46 -6.57 5.37 7.53
C THR A 46 -6.37 6.83 7.18
N ILE A 47 -7.33 7.67 7.58
CA ILE A 47 -7.27 9.13 7.41
C ILE A 47 -6.88 9.72 8.76
N ALA A 48 -5.96 10.69 8.74
CA ALA A 48 -5.57 11.43 9.94
C ALA A 48 -5.11 12.85 9.59
N ASP A 49 -5.13 13.73 10.58
CA ASP A 49 -4.50 15.04 10.47
C ASP A 49 -2.95 14.95 10.58
N ARG A 50 -2.28 16.11 10.62
CA ARG A 50 -0.81 16.19 10.65
C ARG A 50 -0.24 15.62 11.95
N GLU A 51 -0.96 15.79 13.04
CA GLU A 51 -0.63 15.34 14.40
C GLU A 51 -0.89 13.85 14.58
N GLY A 52 -1.74 13.29 13.73
CA GLY A 52 -2.07 11.88 13.71
C GLY A 52 -3.41 11.52 14.32
N ASN A 53 -4.25 12.51 14.58
CA ASN A 53 -5.58 12.29 15.12
C ASN A 53 -6.48 11.69 14.04
N LEU A 54 -7.16 10.61 14.39
CA LEU A 54 -8.14 9.96 13.53
C LEU A 54 -9.46 10.75 13.52
N PRO A 55 -10.25 10.67 12.43
CA PRO A 55 -11.56 11.29 12.40
C PRO A 55 -12.48 10.61 13.41
N ASP A 56 -13.24 11.42 14.14
CA ASP A 56 -14.26 10.96 15.09
C ASP A 56 -15.69 11.03 14.53
N LEU A 57 -15.84 11.58 13.32
CA LEU A 57 -17.11 11.83 12.62
C LEU A 57 -18.16 12.54 13.51
N GLY A 58 -17.71 13.40 14.43
CA GLY A 58 -18.57 14.15 15.35
C GLY A 58 -19.01 13.37 16.60
N THR A 59 -18.44 12.19 16.86
CA THR A 59 -18.79 11.37 18.03
C THR A 59 -18.00 11.73 19.30
N GLY A 60 -16.84 12.38 19.18
CA GLY A 60 -15.94 12.74 20.28
C GLY A 60 -15.31 11.57 21.05
N THR A 61 -15.67 10.33 20.71
CA THR A 61 -15.34 9.13 21.52
C THR A 61 -15.00 7.90 20.67
N THR A 62 -15.41 7.87 19.41
CA THR A 62 -15.16 6.76 18.49
C THR A 62 -14.37 7.28 17.30
N PHE A 63 -13.31 6.57 16.92
CA PHE A 63 -12.43 6.95 15.82
C PHE A 63 -12.51 5.93 14.69
N PHE A 64 -12.36 6.41 13.44
CA PHE A 64 -12.67 5.62 12.26
C PHE A 64 -11.45 5.38 11.36
N ILE A 65 -11.34 4.14 10.90
CA ILE A 65 -10.50 3.69 9.80
C ILE A 65 -11.39 2.89 8.84
N TRP A 66 -11.02 2.81 7.57
CA TRP A 66 -11.83 2.15 6.55
C TRP A 66 -11.11 0.95 5.96
N GLU A 67 -11.86 -0.14 5.84
CA GLU A 67 -11.46 -1.35 5.12
C GLU A 67 -12.51 -1.66 4.05
N PHE A 68 -12.09 -1.60 2.80
CA PHE A 68 -12.93 -1.89 1.64
C PHE A 68 -12.69 -3.34 1.22
N ASN A 69 -13.75 -4.13 1.16
CA ASN A 69 -13.73 -5.55 0.81
C ASN A 69 -14.33 -5.73 -0.59
N PHE A 70 -13.56 -6.28 -1.53
CA PHE A 70 -13.98 -6.37 -2.94
C PHE A 70 -14.59 -7.73 -3.27
N LYS A 71 -15.67 -7.71 -4.07
CA LYS A 71 -16.34 -8.94 -4.55
C LYS A 71 -15.75 -9.50 -5.84
N ASP A 72 -14.88 -8.73 -6.49
CA ASP A 72 -14.34 -9.06 -7.82
C ASP A 72 -13.50 -10.34 -7.83
N PHE A 73 -12.86 -10.68 -6.69
CA PHE A 73 -12.05 -11.87 -6.52
C PHE A 73 -12.86 -13.07 -6.00
N ASP A 74 -12.84 -14.17 -6.75
CA ASP A 74 -13.45 -15.44 -6.40
C ASP A 74 -12.37 -16.54 -6.35
N VAL A 75 -12.12 -17.07 -5.15
CA VAL A 75 -11.11 -18.12 -4.89
C VAL A 75 -11.31 -19.36 -5.78
N THR A 76 -12.54 -19.67 -6.19
CA THR A 76 -12.83 -20.88 -6.98
C THR A 76 -12.57 -20.70 -8.47
N ARG A 77 -12.46 -19.45 -8.95
CA ARG A 77 -12.37 -19.12 -10.39
C ARG A 77 -11.09 -18.39 -10.75
N ASP A 78 -10.60 -17.54 -9.86
CA ASP A 78 -9.50 -16.63 -10.13
C ASP A 78 -8.15 -17.24 -9.75
N SER A 79 -7.12 -16.89 -10.53
CA SER A 79 -5.75 -17.28 -10.22
C SER A 79 -5.28 -16.66 -8.91
N HIS A 80 -4.53 -17.42 -8.12
CA HIS A 80 -4.01 -16.98 -6.83
C HIS A 80 -2.85 -17.86 -6.37
N ALA A 81 -2.01 -17.34 -5.48
CA ALA A 81 -1.08 -18.14 -4.72
C ALA A 81 -1.82 -18.79 -3.53
N HIS A 82 -1.81 -20.13 -3.46
CA HIS A 82 -2.51 -20.88 -2.40
C HIS A 82 -2.08 -20.43 -0.99
N ASP A 83 -0.77 -20.28 -0.75
CA ASP A 83 -0.25 -19.84 0.55
C ASP A 83 -0.76 -18.45 0.94
N SER A 84 -0.94 -17.55 -0.03
CA SER A 84 -1.47 -16.20 0.22
C SER A 84 -2.94 -16.25 0.61
N VAL A 85 -3.77 -16.99 -0.13
CA VAL A 85 -5.20 -17.14 0.20
C VAL A 85 -5.40 -17.84 1.55
N ASP A 86 -4.61 -18.87 1.85
CA ASP A 86 -4.68 -19.57 3.13
C ASP A 86 -4.25 -18.69 4.30
N LEU A 87 -3.22 -17.86 4.12
CA LEU A 87 -2.83 -16.86 5.11
C LEU A 87 -3.97 -15.87 5.36
N LEU A 88 -4.53 -15.27 4.31
CA LEU A 88 -5.61 -14.29 4.41
C LEU A 88 -6.86 -14.88 5.09
N ARG A 89 -7.21 -16.13 4.76
CA ARG A 89 -8.31 -16.85 5.43
C ARG A 89 -8.05 -17.02 6.93
N ARG A 90 -6.82 -17.39 7.33
CA ARG A 90 -6.43 -17.51 8.75
C ARG A 90 -6.48 -16.16 9.47
N GLN A 91 -6.23 -15.07 8.74
CA GLN A 91 -6.31 -13.71 9.27
C GLN A 91 -7.73 -13.14 9.25
N GLY A 92 -8.72 -13.92 8.82
CA GLY A 92 -10.13 -13.62 8.98
C GLY A 92 -10.80 -13.01 7.75
N ILE A 93 -10.16 -13.03 6.58
CA ILE A 93 -10.84 -12.70 5.33
C ILE A 93 -11.86 -13.78 5.01
N ASP A 94 -13.12 -13.37 4.92
CA ASP A 94 -14.24 -14.20 4.50
C ASP A 94 -14.48 -14.02 3.00
N PHE A 95 -13.87 -14.89 2.20
CA PHE A 95 -13.97 -14.85 0.75
C PHE A 95 -15.39 -15.10 0.23
N GLU A 96 -16.18 -15.93 0.92
CA GLU A 96 -17.57 -16.20 0.51
C GLU A 96 -18.43 -14.95 0.73
N LYS A 97 -18.26 -14.30 1.88
CA LYS A 97 -18.91 -13.02 2.16
C LYS A 97 -18.44 -11.92 1.20
N ASN A 98 -17.16 -11.86 0.86
CA ASN A 98 -16.66 -10.88 -0.12
C ASN A 98 -17.35 -11.05 -1.48
N THR A 99 -17.43 -12.26 -2.03
CA THR A 99 -18.12 -12.51 -3.31
C THR A 99 -19.61 -12.12 -3.26
N LYS A 100 -20.27 -12.30 -2.12
CA LYS A 100 -21.70 -12.03 -1.95
C LYS A 100 -22.03 -10.56 -1.68
N ASP A 101 -21.31 -9.95 -0.73
CA ASP A 101 -21.65 -8.67 -0.10
C ASP A 101 -20.58 -7.59 -0.32
N GLY A 102 -19.44 -7.94 -0.93
CA GLY A 102 -18.34 -7.02 -1.19
C GLY A 102 -18.68 -5.96 -2.25
N ILE A 103 -17.88 -4.89 -2.26
CA ILE A 103 -18.04 -3.79 -3.21
C ILE A 103 -17.41 -4.13 -4.56
N GLU A 104 -17.88 -3.47 -5.61
CA GLU A 104 -17.28 -3.56 -6.94
C GLU A 104 -16.10 -2.57 -7.04
N ALA A 105 -14.94 -3.04 -7.51
CA ALA A 105 -13.75 -2.21 -7.70
C ALA A 105 -14.03 -0.96 -8.57
N VAL A 106 -14.89 -1.09 -9.58
CA VAL A 106 -15.28 0.02 -10.47
C VAL A 106 -16.02 1.12 -9.70
N LYS A 107 -16.97 0.76 -8.83
CA LYS A 107 -17.72 1.73 -8.01
C LYS A 107 -16.82 2.39 -6.98
N PHE A 108 -15.91 1.62 -6.38
CA PHE A 108 -14.90 2.19 -5.50
C PHE A 108 -14.04 3.22 -6.23
N ALA A 109 -13.58 2.92 -7.44
CA ALA A 109 -12.78 3.85 -8.25
C ALA A 109 -13.53 5.15 -8.56
N GLU A 110 -14.81 5.06 -8.97
CA GLU A 110 -15.66 6.22 -9.23
C GLU A 110 -15.77 7.16 -8.01
N VAL A 111 -16.06 6.58 -6.84
CA VAL A 111 -16.18 7.35 -5.59
C VAL A 111 -14.81 7.89 -5.15
N MET A 112 -13.74 7.10 -5.29
CA MET A 112 -12.40 7.51 -4.91
C MET A 112 -11.93 8.73 -5.73
N ILE A 113 -12.17 8.74 -7.05
CA ILE A 113 -11.83 9.86 -7.94
C ILE A 113 -12.54 11.14 -7.52
N SER A 114 -13.80 11.06 -7.11
CA SER A 114 -14.60 12.23 -6.70
C SER A 114 -14.47 12.60 -5.21
N SER A 115 -13.77 11.80 -4.41
CA SER A 115 -13.66 11.98 -2.96
C SER A 115 -12.73 13.11 -2.51
N GLY A 116 -11.84 13.57 -3.40
CA GLY A 116 -10.74 14.49 -3.05
C GLY A 116 -9.55 13.83 -2.36
N LEU A 117 -9.50 12.49 -2.24
CA LEU A 117 -8.32 11.75 -1.73
C LEU A 117 -7.21 11.63 -2.78
N VAL A 118 -7.58 11.56 -4.05
CA VAL A 118 -6.66 11.54 -5.20
C VAL A 118 -6.83 12.84 -6.00
N LEU A 119 -5.85 13.14 -6.85
CA LEU A 119 -5.82 14.38 -7.66
C LEU A 119 -5.92 15.64 -6.78
N ASN A 120 -5.36 15.58 -5.56
CA ASN A 120 -5.43 16.64 -4.57
C ASN A 120 -4.07 16.87 -3.92
N ASP A 121 -3.43 17.99 -4.29
CA ASP A 121 -2.14 18.42 -3.78
C ASP A 121 -2.14 18.82 -2.30
N SER A 122 -3.24 18.68 -1.57
CA SER A 122 -3.31 18.84 -0.11
C SER A 122 -3.24 17.52 0.66
N VAL A 123 -3.34 16.38 -0.03
CA VAL A 123 -3.27 15.04 0.58
C VAL A 123 -1.84 14.52 0.60
N SER A 124 -1.46 13.81 1.66
CA SER A 124 -0.19 13.08 1.75
C SER A 124 -0.50 11.59 1.91
N TRP A 125 0.22 10.75 1.18
CA TRP A 125 0.05 9.31 1.20
C TRP A 125 1.19 8.66 1.98
N VAL A 126 0.83 7.82 2.95
CA VAL A 126 1.80 7.04 3.74
C VAL A 126 1.52 5.57 3.51
N THR A 127 2.57 4.82 3.16
CA THR A 127 2.47 3.42 2.75
C THR A 127 3.68 2.61 3.24
N PHE A 128 3.65 1.29 3.10
CA PHE A 128 4.78 0.42 3.46
C PHE A 128 5.05 -0.61 2.36
N HIS A 129 6.20 -0.53 1.69
CA HIS A 129 6.59 -1.48 0.63
C HIS A 129 5.57 -1.58 -0.50
N SER A 130 5.20 -0.40 -1.02
CA SER A 130 3.88 -0.15 -1.58
C SER A 130 3.75 -0.22 -3.09
N ALA A 131 4.76 -0.80 -3.75
CA ALA A 131 4.76 -0.91 -5.20
C ALA A 131 3.49 -1.63 -5.71
N TYR A 132 3.14 -2.77 -5.11
CA TYR A 132 1.94 -3.52 -5.47
C TYR A 132 0.66 -2.77 -5.09
N ASP A 133 0.62 -2.12 -3.93
CA ASP A 133 -0.54 -1.34 -3.48
C ASP A 133 -0.91 -0.26 -4.50
N PHE A 134 0.08 0.54 -4.91
CA PHE A 134 -0.11 1.54 -5.96
C PHE A 134 -0.40 0.90 -7.32
N GLY A 135 0.21 -0.25 -7.63
CA GLY A 135 -0.15 -1.04 -8.81
C GLY A 135 -1.65 -1.34 -8.87
N TYR A 136 -2.20 -1.92 -7.81
CA TYR A 136 -3.63 -2.24 -7.76
C TYR A 136 -4.51 -1.00 -7.78
N LEU A 137 -4.16 0.08 -7.07
CA LEU A 137 -4.95 1.30 -7.12
C LEU A 137 -4.87 1.98 -8.49
N VAL A 138 -3.73 2.01 -9.17
CA VAL A 138 -3.63 2.55 -10.53
C VAL A 138 -4.48 1.73 -11.50
N LYS A 139 -4.39 0.39 -11.45
CA LYS A 139 -5.26 -0.49 -12.25
C LYS A 139 -6.74 -0.21 -11.96
N CYS A 140 -7.10 -0.08 -10.69
CA CYS A 140 -8.46 0.20 -10.24
C CYS A 140 -8.95 1.58 -10.72
N LEU A 141 -8.16 2.64 -10.56
CA LEU A 141 -8.56 4.01 -10.92
C LEU A 141 -8.62 4.22 -12.44
N THR A 142 -7.71 3.57 -13.19
CA THR A 142 -7.65 3.72 -14.65
C THR A 142 -8.55 2.76 -15.41
N GLN A 143 -9.00 1.67 -14.76
CA GLN A 143 -9.77 0.58 -15.38
C GLN A 143 -9.04 -0.01 -16.61
N ARG A 144 -7.71 0.00 -16.59
CA ARG A 144 -6.83 -0.44 -17.67
C ARG A 144 -5.69 -1.29 -17.11
N PRO A 145 -5.07 -2.15 -17.94
CA PRO A 145 -3.76 -2.73 -17.62
C PRO A 145 -2.75 -1.62 -17.28
N LEU A 146 -1.79 -1.95 -16.42
CA LEU A 146 -0.72 -1.00 -16.07
C LEU A 146 0.13 -0.61 -17.29
N PRO A 147 0.77 0.58 -17.31
CA PRO A 147 1.62 1.00 -18.44
C PRO A 147 2.78 0.05 -18.71
N ASP A 148 3.25 -0.04 -19.94
CA ASP A 148 4.36 -0.95 -20.26
C ASP A 148 5.70 -0.46 -19.69
N ARG A 149 5.87 0.86 -19.55
CA ARG A 149 7.11 1.47 -19.05
C ARG A 149 6.98 1.86 -17.57
N LEU A 150 8.01 1.55 -16.78
CA LEU A 150 8.07 1.94 -15.37
C LEU A 150 7.93 3.46 -15.17
N THR A 151 8.56 4.27 -16.03
CA THR A 151 8.46 5.73 -15.95
C THR A 151 7.01 6.22 -16.10
N GLU A 152 6.26 5.67 -17.05
CA GLU A 152 4.85 6.01 -17.25
C GLU A 152 3.98 5.59 -16.05
N PHE A 153 4.28 4.44 -15.45
CA PHE A 153 3.60 4.02 -14.22
C PHE A 153 3.85 5.00 -13.07
N LEU A 154 5.11 5.39 -12.87
CA LEU A 154 5.46 6.36 -11.83
C LEU A 154 4.84 7.74 -12.10
N ASP A 155 4.76 8.17 -13.35
CA ASP A 155 4.06 9.41 -13.74
C ASP A 155 2.57 9.36 -13.39
N ILE A 156 1.90 8.21 -13.62
CA ILE A 156 0.50 8.02 -13.24
C ILE A 156 0.33 7.98 -11.72
N VAL A 157 1.25 7.34 -10.99
CA VAL A 157 1.22 7.35 -9.51
C VAL A 157 1.34 8.80 -9.02
N ARG A 158 2.31 9.56 -9.51
CA ARG A 158 2.48 10.98 -9.16
C ARG A 158 1.25 11.81 -9.50
N MET A 159 0.64 11.58 -10.66
CA MET A 159 -0.58 12.29 -11.08
C MET A 159 -1.73 12.05 -10.10
N PHE A 160 -2.03 10.79 -9.74
CA PHE A 160 -3.16 10.49 -8.84
C PHE A 160 -2.89 10.81 -7.38
N PHE A 161 -1.68 10.53 -6.89
CA PHE A 161 -1.37 10.55 -5.45
C PHE A 161 -0.52 11.76 -5.01
N GLY A 162 -0.15 12.61 -5.97
CA GLY A 162 0.59 13.84 -5.74
C GLY A 162 2.05 13.63 -5.35
N ASP A 163 2.69 14.71 -4.92
CA ASP A 163 4.13 14.75 -4.63
C ASP A 163 4.51 14.32 -3.21
N ARG A 164 3.53 13.97 -2.37
CA ARG A 164 3.76 13.64 -0.95
C ARG A 164 3.41 12.20 -0.66
N VAL A 165 4.04 11.29 -1.41
CA VAL A 165 3.99 9.84 -1.16
C VAL A 165 5.21 9.42 -0.35
N TYR A 166 4.99 8.81 0.81
CA TYR A 166 6.04 8.34 1.71
C TYR A 166 5.94 6.82 1.90
N ASP A 167 6.84 6.10 1.24
CA ASP A 167 7.01 4.66 1.45
C ASP A 167 7.95 4.42 2.64
N ILE A 168 7.38 3.96 3.77
CA ILE A 168 8.14 3.70 4.99
C ILE A 168 9.28 2.72 4.73
N LYS A 169 9.11 1.74 3.85
CA LYS A 169 10.16 0.76 3.54
C LYS A 169 11.36 1.42 2.87
N HIS A 170 11.14 2.45 2.07
CA HIS A 170 12.19 3.29 1.51
C HIS A 170 12.85 4.14 2.62
N LEU A 171 12.05 4.82 3.44
CA LEU A 171 12.54 5.65 4.55
C LEU A 171 13.42 4.88 5.55
N MET A 172 13.10 3.61 5.81
CA MET A 172 13.90 2.73 6.68
C MET A 172 15.37 2.61 6.26
N ARG A 173 15.71 2.84 4.97
CA ARG A 173 17.10 2.82 4.48
C ARG A 173 17.97 3.92 5.09
N PHE A 174 17.35 4.99 5.59
CA PHE A 174 18.00 6.17 6.16
C PHE A 174 17.92 6.20 7.70
N VAL A 175 17.33 5.16 8.29
CA VAL A 175 17.18 4.99 9.74
C VAL A 175 17.99 3.77 10.17
N ALA A 176 19.01 3.99 11.00
CA ALA A 176 19.84 2.91 11.51
C ALA A 176 19.01 1.87 12.28
N ASN A 177 19.35 0.59 12.11
CA ASN A 177 18.75 -0.54 12.82
C ASN A 177 17.26 -0.81 12.56
N LEU A 178 16.69 -0.29 11.47
CA LEU A 178 15.30 -0.54 11.11
C LEU A 178 15.19 -1.46 9.87
N PHE A 179 14.65 -2.67 10.07
CA PHE A 179 14.58 -3.71 9.03
C PHE A 179 13.46 -4.72 9.29
N GLY A 180 13.04 -5.44 8.24
CA GLY A 180 11.95 -6.42 8.27
C GLY A 180 10.64 -5.91 7.70
N GLY A 181 9.55 -6.67 7.89
CA GLY A 181 8.19 -6.29 7.49
C GLY A 181 7.56 -5.25 8.44
N LEU A 182 6.32 -4.88 8.17
CA LEU A 182 5.60 -3.85 8.93
C LEU A 182 5.54 -4.18 10.42
N ASP A 183 5.12 -5.40 10.80
CA ASP A 183 5.02 -5.80 12.21
C ASP A 183 6.36 -5.68 12.97
N ARG A 184 7.47 -6.08 12.34
CA ARG A 184 8.80 -5.94 12.95
C ARG A 184 9.20 -4.47 13.08
N THR A 185 8.86 -3.66 12.08
CA THR A 185 9.12 -2.22 12.06
C THR A 185 8.35 -1.53 13.18
N CYS A 186 7.06 -1.82 13.32
CA CYS A 186 6.21 -1.35 14.42
C CYS A 186 6.80 -1.74 15.77
N LYS A 187 7.18 -3.01 15.96
CA LYS A 187 7.82 -3.48 17.19
C LYS A 187 9.09 -2.71 17.53
N THR A 188 9.98 -2.49 16.56
CA THR A 188 11.22 -1.71 16.77
C THR A 188 10.94 -0.25 17.12
N LEU A 189 9.89 0.35 16.52
CA LEU A 189 9.50 1.73 16.79
C LEU A 189 8.71 1.90 18.09
N GLY A 190 8.27 0.81 18.73
CA GLY A 190 7.40 0.84 19.90
C GLY A 190 5.95 1.19 19.56
N VAL A 191 5.50 0.78 18.37
CA VAL A 191 4.11 0.92 17.90
C VAL A 191 3.38 -0.39 18.14
N GLU A 192 2.24 -0.32 18.81
CA GLU A 192 1.35 -1.45 19.03
C GLU A 192 0.18 -1.43 18.04
N ARG A 193 -0.30 -2.61 17.64
CA ARG A 193 -1.50 -2.75 16.81
C ARG A 193 -2.73 -2.57 17.69
N VAL A 194 -3.49 -1.51 17.44
CA VAL A 194 -4.60 -1.08 18.32
C VAL A 194 -5.94 -1.71 17.97
N THR A 195 -6.13 -2.17 16.72
CA THR A 195 -7.37 -2.80 16.26
C THR A 195 -7.10 -3.71 15.06
N GLY A 196 -7.97 -4.69 14.83
CA GLY A 196 -7.85 -5.66 13.73
C GLY A 196 -6.66 -6.63 13.87
N LYS A 197 -6.37 -7.36 12.81
CA LYS A 197 -5.27 -8.34 12.74
C LYS A 197 -4.22 -7.92 11.72
N SER A 198 -3.03 -8.52 11.82
CA SER A 198 -2.02 -8.43 10.76
C SER A 198 -2.52 -9.15 9.52
N HIS A 199 -2.23 -8.60 8.34
CA HIS A 199 -2.79 -8.98 7.05
C HIS A 199 -4.31 -8.73 6.93
N GLN A 200 -4.73 -7.58 7.43
CA GLN A 200 -6.04 -6.98 7.18
C GLN A 200 -5.78 -5.53 6.81
N ALA A 201 -6.15 -5.14 5.59
CA ALA A 201 -5.70 -3.88 5.02
C ALA A 201 -6.05 -2.67 5.91
N GLY A 202 -7.23 -2.66 6.55
CA GLY A 202 -7.62 -1.59 7.47
C GLY A 202 -6.65 -1.46 8.64
N SER A 203 -6.39 -2.56 9.33
CA SER A 203 -5.47 -2.64 10.47
C SER A 203 -4.03 -2.29 10.08
N ASP A 204 -3.55 -2.81 8.95
CA ASP A 204 -2.21 -2.56 8.44
C ASP A 204 -2.02 -1.12 7.95
N SER A 205 -3.06 -0.51 7.39
CA SER A 205 -3.03 0.92 7.03
C SER A 205 -2.86 1.83 8.26
N LEU A 206 -3.46 1.46 9.39
CA LEU A 206 -3.32 2.19 10.66
C LEU A 206 -1.94 1.97 11.29
N ALA A 207 -1.47 0.72 11.32
CA ALA A 207 -0.13 0.39 11.78
C ALA A 207 0.95 1.14 10.95
N THR A 208 0.74 1.23 9.64
CA THR A 208 1.56 2.01 8.71
C THR A 208 1.59 3.49 9.11
N LEU A 209 0.43 4.12 9.34
CA LEU A 209 0.36 5.51 9.77
C LEU A 209 1.11 5.75 11.09
N HIS A 210 0.86 4.92 12.11
CA HIS A 210 1.52 5.06 13.41
C HIS A 210 3.04 4.83 13.31
N ALA A 211 3.49 3.87 12.51
CA ALA A 211 4.91 3.64 12.25
C ALA A 211 5.56 4.87 11.60
N PHE A 212 4.91 5.49 10.62
CA PHE A 212 5.40 6.71 10.00
C PHE A 212 5.49 7.87 10.99
N GLN A 213 4.45 8.11 11.80
CA GLN A 213 4.48 9.17 12.81
C GLN A 213 5.61 8.99 13.82
N LYS A 214 5.77 7.78 14.35
CA LYS A 214 6.86 7.47 15.29
C LYS A 214 8.23 7.57 14.63
N MET A 215 8.35 7.18 13.37
CA MET A 215 9.59 7.32 12.61
C MET A 215 9.93 8.80 12.38
N ARG A 216 8.97 9.60 11.94
CA ARG A 216 9.10 11.04 11.72
C ARG A 216 9.53 11.77 13.00
N GLU A 217 8.84 11.49 14.10
CA GLU A 217 9.14 12.03 15.44
C GLU A 217 10.56 11.71 15.90
N LYS A 218 10.97 10.43 15.80
CA LYS A 218 12.27 9.97 16.35
C LYS A 218 13.47 10.29 15.47
N HIS A 219 13.30 10.38 14.15
CA HIS A 219 14.43 10.37 13.22
C HIS A 219 14.52 11.58 12.28
N PHE A 220 13.42 12.29 12.05
CA PHE A 220 13.37 13.36 11.04
C PHE A 220 13.16 14.76 11.67
N ASN A 221 12.26 14.91 12.64
CA ASN A 221 11.90 16.23 13.22
C ASN A 221 13.05 17.01 13.89
N ASN A 222 14.18 16.36 14.25
CA ASN A 222 15.26 16.96 15.05
C ASN A 222 16.62 17.05 14.31
N ARG A 223 16.65 16.92 12.98
CA ARG A 223 17.90 17.04 12.20
C ARG A 223 17.93 18.37 11.44
N GLU A 224 19.09 19.04 11.43
CA GLU A 224 19.32 20.25 10.61
C GLU A 224 19.09 20.01 9.10
N ASP A 225 19.18 18.74 8.66
CA ASP A 225 18.89 18.27 7.30
C ASP A 225 17.52 17.54 7.13
N GLY A 226 16.68 17.54 8.17
CA GLY A 226 15.65 16.53 8.47
C GLY A 226 14.25 16.67 7.87
N ASP A 227 14.13 17.12 6.63
CA ASP A 227 12.82 17.14 5.96
C ASP A 227 12.54 15.75 5.38
N VAL A 228 11.53 15.04 5.89
CA VAL A 228 11.10 13.71 5.37
C VAL A 228 10.66 13.81 3.90
N GLU A 229 10.27 15.02 3.50
CA GLU A 229 9.94 15.55 2.19
C GLU A 229 11.03 15.26 1.16
N LYS A 230 12.32 15.24 1.56
CA LYS A 230 13.43 14.88 0.65
C LYS A 230 13.35 13.45 0.12
N TYR A 231 12.59 12.60 0.78
CA TYR A 231 12.44 11.17 0.45
C TYR A 231 11.05 10.85 -0.12
N ALA A 232 10.24 11.87 -0.43
CA ALA A 232 8.93 11.70 -1.02
C ALA A 232 8.99 11.17 -2.47
N ASN A 233 7.92 10.51 -2.91
CA ASN A 233 7.72 9.93 -4.25
C ASN A 233 8.73 8.88 -4.68
N VAL A 234 9.32 8.17 -3.72
CA VAL A 234 10.19 7.03 -4.02
C VAL A 234 9.55 5.76 -3.48
N LEU A 235 9.12 4.89 -4.39
CA LEU A 235 8.55 3.59 -4.05
C LEU A 235 9.66 2.57 -3.86
N TYR A 236 9.66 1.86 -2.73
CA TYR A 236 10.71 0.87 -2.45
C TYR A 236 10.75 -0.21 -3.54
N GLY A 237 11.94 -0.44 -4.09
CA GLY A 237 12.17 -1.45 -5.13
C GLY A 237 11.99 -0.93 -6.55
N LEU A 238 11.37 0.25 -6.75
CA LEU A 238 11.15 0.87 -8.05
C LEU A 238 11.93 2.19 -8.21
N GLU A 239 13.00 2.37 -7.45
CA GLU A 239 13.78 3.60 -7.43
C GLU A 239 14.53 3.81 -8.75
N LEU A 240 14.13 4.81 -9.55
CA LEU A 240 14.93 5.27 -10.68
C LEU A 240 16.13 6.06 -10.14
N LEU A 241 17.35 5.70 -10.57
CA LEU A 241 18.51 6.52 -10.29
C LEU A 241 18.35 7.87 -11.02
N PRO A 242 18.74 9.01 -10.41
CA PRO A 242 18.79 10.27 -11.14
C PRO A 242 19.70 10.10 -12.36
N SER A 243 19.18 10.47 -13.53
CA SER A 243 19.97 10.61 -14.76
C SER A 243 20.99 11.72 -14.65
#